data_AF-X6BVL4-F1
#
_entry.id   AF-X6BVL4-F1
#
_cell.length_a   1.000
_cell.length_b   1.000
_cell.length_c   1.000
_cell.angle_alpha   90.00
_cell.angle_beta   90.00
_cell.angle_gamma   90.00
#
_symmetry.space_group_name_H-M   'P 1'
#
loop_
_entity.id
_entity.type
_entity.pdbx_description
1 polymer ?
#
loop_
_entity_poly.entity_id
_entity_poly.type
_entity_poly.pdbx_seq_one_letter_code
_entity_poly.pdbx_strand_id
1 'polypeptide(L)'
;MSLWFYERDGKSIGPVDESELARIIAAGEVDPETRVWTAEFGTEWKVANQTRLFSDGLSAPPLPQLVEPPQLAPTIRSPTAKFVHPEPSEIYAYLLAGSPLLITVLELAAWFATGNLAGGALAAVYIGATLATLVLALRDRGELVKTGLAKSDTMMVGFVLLTPLIYFLRRAAVINRSAQKYIWIWLISLGVSFMASPETIAPKLAFLTSAQTPSPSPSPSPSASAARVGHQPSKPKAEIDRQVLDDLGSSIVSCWTLPADAKRPASVSMRLLPTGELDGRPTEITAGLASTRADEALPASAVRAVLKCAPYADFVAKSPELAGNDLIVTLDPVSISSRVQLAEAEQSNATGTMAQADTNLSNPAKSQVDQKLPPYNDMRELFFEHALLLTNPLTAREAEEKLRQRGVSQMTAFVADYTEETSSWLVQLAAEVGTALTPGKGFFCRVSVDDEESMARLRLVSAIRPGIVISGEVGEYNVDIPNGVMSIVLDPCRIVDIPPQ
;
A
#
# COMPACT_ATOMS: atom_id res chain seq x y z
N MET A 1 52.18 24.07 -34.60
CA MET A 1 50.71 23.99 -34.57
C MET A 1 50.34 23.25 -33.31
N SER A 2 49.82 23.94 -32.30
CA SER A 2 49.40 23.31 -31.05
C SER A 2 48.04 22.64 -31.28
N LEU A 3 47.91 21.37 -30.92
CA LEU A 3 46.65 20.63 -31.02
C LEU A 3 45.79 20.98 -29.81
N TRP A 4 44.54 21.36 -30.05
CA TRP A 4 43.58 21.74 -29.02
C TRP A 4 42.48 20.69 -28.88
N PHE A 5 41.97 20.58 -27.66
CA PHE A 5 40.83 19.75 -27.29
C PHE A 5 39.86 20.60 -26.46
N TYR A 6 38.56 20.37 -26.58
CA TYR A 6 37.54 21.08 -25.81
C TYR A 6 36.48 20.11 -25.29
N GLU A 7 35.87 20.43 -24.16
CA GLU A 7 34.86 19.59 -23.50
C GLU A 7 33.45 19.94 -23.98
N ARG A 8 32.67 18.95 -24.42
CA ARG A 8 31.25 19.11 -24.75
C ARG A 8 30.49 17.92 -24.16
N ASP A 9 29.49 18.20 -23.33
CA ASP A 9 28.68 17.18 -22.63
C ASP A 9 29.53 16.17 -21.83
N GLY A 10 30.60 16.65 -21.16
CA GLY A 10 31.50 15.80 -20.37
C GLY A 10 32.47 14.96 -21.20
N LYS A 11 32.52 15.13 -22.52
CA LYS A 11 33.43 14.41 -23.42
C LYS A 11 34.45 15.38 -24.03
N SER A 12 35.70 14.95 -24.06
CA SER A 12 36.76 15.64 -24.81
C SER A 12 36.55 15.44 -26.32
N ILE A 13 36.46 16.54 -27.06
CA ILE A 13 36.39 16.59 -28.52
C ILE A 13 37.69 17.20 -29.05
N GLY A 14 38.31 16.54 -30.02
CA GLY A 14 39.56 16.97 -30.65
C GLY A 14 40.34 15.79 -31.24
N PRO A 15 41.54 16.00 -31.78
CA PRO A 15 42.26 17.28 -31.82
C PRO A 15 41.74 18.22 -32.93
N VAL A 16 41.67 19.51 -32.62
CA VAL A 16 41.41 20.61 -33.58
C VAL A 16 42.59 21.57 -33.60
N ASP A 17 42.74 22.32 -34.69
CA ASP A 17 43.76 23.38 -34.73
C ASP A 17 43.29 24.65 -33.99
N GLU A 18 44.25 25.51 -33.63
CA GLU A 18 43.96 26.74 -32.86
C GLU A 18 43.00 27.69 -33.62
N SER A 19 43.10 27.75 -34.95
CA SER A 19 42.28 28.62 -35.78
C SER A 19 40.85 28.11 -35.95
N GLU A 20 40.67 26.80 -35.99
CA GLU A 20 39.39 26.10 -36.02
C GLU A 20 38.69 26.27 -34.67
N LEU A 21 39.40 26.09 -33.55
CA LEU A 21 38.84 26.33 -32.23
C LEU A 21 38.40 27.80 -32.07
N ALA A 22 39.20 28.76 -32.54
CA ALA A 22 38.82 30.18 -32.55
C ALA A 22 37.56 30.45 -33.39
N ARG A 23 37.39 29.77 -34.54
CA ARG A 23 36.17 29.86 -35.36
C ARG A 23 34.94 29.27 -34.67
N ILE A 24 35.08 28.13 -33.99
CA ILE A 24 33.99 27.48 -33.24
C ILE A 24 33.56 28.37 -32.07
N ILE A 25 34.51 29.00 -31.37
CA ILE A 25 34.24 29.99 -30.33
C ILE A 25 33.52 31.21 -30.91
N ALA A 26 34.00 31.77 -32.03
CA ALA A 26 33.38 32.92 -32.69
C ALA A 26 31.96 32.62 -33.21
N ALA A 27 31.68 31.37 -33.58
CA ALA A 27 30.35 30.90 -33.96
C ALA A 27 29.39 30.72 -32.76
N GLY A 28 29.88 30.78 -31.52
CA GLY A 28 29.10 30.52 -30.31
C GLY A 28 28.81 29.05 -30.05
N GLU A 29 29.53 28.14 -30.72
CA GLU A 29 29.39 26.69 -30.53
C GLU A 29 30.15 26.15 -29.31
N VAL A 30 31.12 26.95 -28.81
CA VAL A 30 31.88 26.70 -27.59
C VAL A 30 31.72 27.94 -26.71
N ASP A 31 31.07 27.75 -25.56
CA ASP A 31 30.83 28.81 -24.58
C ASP A 31 32.16 29.29 -23.97
N PRO A 32 32.34 30.59 -23.64
CA PRO A 32 33.50 31.10 -22.91
C PRO A 32 33.89 30.33 -21.64
N GLU A 33 32.93 29.69 -20.97
CA GLU A 33 33.15 28.86 -19.77
C GLU A 33 33.57 27.41 -20.08
N THR A 34 33.56 27.01 -21.35
CA THR A 34 33.93 25.66 -21.78
C THR A 34 35.39 25.38 -21.47
N ARG A 35 35.68 24.18 -20.93
CA ARG A 35 37.04 23.74 -20.65
C ARG A 35 37.74 23.34 -21.94
N VAL A 36 38.93 23.89 -22.14
CA VAL A 36 39.83 23.62 -23.25
C VAL A 36 41.17 23.13 -22.73
N TRP A 37 41.83 22.28 -23.51
CA TRP A 37 43.12 21.72 -23.20
C TRP A 37 44.03 21.77 -24.42
N THR A 38 45.30 22.02 -24.18
CA THR A 38 46.38 21.93 -25.15
C THR A 38 47.61 21.38 -24.43
N ALA A 39 48.56 20.83 -25.19
CA ALA A 39 49.78 20.25 -24.61
C ALA A 39 50.57 21.25 -23.74
N GLU A 40 50.44 22.56 -24.01
CA GLU A 40 51.06 23.64 -23.24
C GLU A 40 50.54 23.74 -21.79
N PHE A 41 49.34 23.19 -21.50
CA PHE A 41 48.73 23.23 -20.17
C PHE A 41 49.08 22.01 -19.30
N GLY A 42 49.83 21.04 -19.82
CA GLY A 42 50.20 19.83 -19.06
C GLY A 42 48.97 18.98 -18.74
N THR A 43 48.66 18.75 -17.47
CA THR A 43 47.50 17.95 -17.03
C THR A 43 46.25 18.78 -16.72
N GLU A 44 46.33 20.10 -16.84
CA GLU A 44 45.26 21.01 -16.44
C GLU A 44 44.36 21.41 -17.61
N TRP A 45 43.06 21.32 -17.42
CA TRP A 45 42.06 21.91 -18.32
C TRP A 45 41.79 23.36 -17.88
N LYS A 46 41.82 24.31 -18.81
CA LYS A 46 41.55 25.73 -18.53
C LYS A 46 40.26 26.15 -19.21
N VAL A 47 39.50 27.08 -18.62
CA VAL A 47 38.31 27.63 -19.28
C VAL A 47 38.72 28.50 -20.46
N ALA A 48 37.93 28.48 -21.54
CA ALA A 48 38.29 29.09 -22.82
C ALA A 48 38.60 30.60 -22.67
N ASN A 49 37.83 31.33 -21.85
CA ASN A 49 38.03 32.76 -21.58
C ASN A 49 39.34 33.12 -20.85
N GLN A 50 40.01 32.15 -20.23
CA GLN A 50 41.33 32.33 -19.57
C GLN A 50 42.49 32.05 -20.52
N THR A 51 42.22 31.66 -21.76
CA THR A 51 43.25 31.34 -22.75
C THR A 51 43.48 32.49 -23.72
N ARG A 52 44.63 32.45 -24.41
CA ARG A 52 44.98 33.43 -25.45
C ARG A 52 43.96 33.54 -26.59
N LEU A 53 43.11 32.51 -26.77
CA LEU A 53 42.02 32.49 -27.76
C LEU A 53 41.05 33.66 -27.58
N PHE A 54 40.91 34.21 -26.37
CA PHE A 54 40.08 35.38 -26.07
C PHE A 54 40.86 36.67 -25.89
N SER A 55 42.18 36.60 -25.65
CA SER A 55 42.99 37.77 -25.33
C SER A 55 43.42 38.58 -26.56
N ASP A 56 43.60 37.94 -27.73
CA ASP A 56 44.24 38.60 -28.88
C ASP A 56 43.30 39.20 -29.93
N GLY A 57 41.98 39.01 -29.82
CA GLY A 57 41.03 39.35 -30.91
C GLY A 57 39.99 40.43 -30.64
N LEU A 58 39.80 40.87 -29.38
CA LEU A 58 38.73 41.79 -29.00
C LEU A 58 39.25 43.08 -28.34
N SER A 59 40.43 43.56 -28.76
CA SER A 59 40.70 44.99 -28.63
C SER A 59 39.74 45.68 -29.59
N ALA A 60 38.60 46.11 -29.07
CA ALA A 60 37.66 46.95 -29.81
C ALA A 60 38.49 48.08 -30.46
N PRO A 61 38.35 48.32 -31.77
CA PRO A 61 39.12 49.35 -32.46
C PRO A 61 39.03 50.65 -31.66
N PRO A 62 40.13 51.40 -31.50
CA PRO A 62 40.17 52.59 -30.67
C PRO A 62 39.01 53.49 -31.08
N LEU A 63 38.08 53.74 -30.14
CA LEU A 63 36.94 54.60 -30.40
C LEU A 63 37.48 55.90 -31.00
N PRO A 64 37.03 56.29 -32.21
CA PRO A 64 37.31 57.62 -32.74
C PRO A 64 36.90 58.63 -31.68
N GLN A 65 37.84 59.50 -31.29
CA GLN A 65 37.55 60.59 -30.38
C GLN A 65 36.34 61.36 -30.92
N LEU A 66 35.36 61.54 -30.04
CA LEU A 66 34.08 62.17 -30.28
C LEU A 66 34.29 63.64 -30.69
N VAL A 67 34.59 63.88 -31.97
CA VAL A 67 34.27 65.15 -32.60
C VAL A 67 32.77 65.11 -32.84
N GLU A 68 32.04 65.90 -32.05
CA GLU A 68 30.59 66.06 -32.14
C GLU A 68 30.18 66.46 -33.57
N PRO A 69 29.56 65.55 -34.37
CA PRO A 69 29.09 65.87 -35.70
C PRO A 69 27.62 66.33 -35.64
N PRO A 70 27.19 67.15 -36.60
CA PRO A 70 25.87 67.76 -36.62
C PRO A 70 24.78 66.69 -36.68
N GLN A 71 23.67 66.97 -35.98
CA GLN A 71 22.45 66.17 -35.90
C GLN A 71 22.07 65.55 -37.26
N LEU A 72 22.44 64.28 -37.46
CA LEU A 72 21.86 63.46 -38.53
C LEU A 72 20.62 62.75 -38.00
N ALA A 73 19.62 62.70 -38.88
CA ALA A 73 18.27 62.20 -38.70
C ALA A 73 18.16 60.89 -37.88
N PRO A 74 17.05 60.69 -37.14
CA PRO A 74 16.85 59.55 -36.26
C PRO A 74 17.04 58.23 -37.02
N THR A 75 18.13 57.52 -36.69
CA THR A 75 18.33 56.13 -37.07
C THR A 75 17.16 55.32 -36.53
N ILE A 76 16.26 54.92 -37.43
CA ILE A 76 15.22 53.94 -37.16
C ILE A 76 15.97 52.65 -36.81
N ARG A 77 16.18 52.40 -35.51
CA ARG A 77 16.48 51.07 -34.99
C ARG A 77 15.38 50.18 -35.53
N SER A 78 15.68 49.37 -36.55
CA SER A 78 14.82 48.24 -36.88
C SER A 78 14.68 47.45 -35.60
N PRO A 79 13.47 47.38 -34.99
CA PRO A 79 13.27 46.56 -33.83
C PRO A 79 13.69 45.17 -34.26
N THR A 80 14.79 44.66 -33.68
CA THR A 80 15.09 43.23 -33.69
C THR A 80 13.81 42.58 -33.22
N ALA A 81 13.03 42.07 -34.18
CA ALA A 81 11.77 41.42 -33.93
C ALA A 81 12.14 40.26 -33.02
N LYS A 82 11.95 40.47 -31.72
CA LYS A 82 11.99 39.42 -30.72
C LYS A 82 10.98 38.44 -31.28
N PHE A 83 11.45 37.34 -31.85
CA PHE A 83 10.58 36.27 -32.30
C PHE A 83 9.89 35.79 -31.03
N VAL A 84 8.70 36.36 -30.78
CA VAL A 84 7.81 35.92 -29.72
C VAL A 84 7.30 34.59 -30.21
N HIS A 85 8.06 33.54 -29.91
CA HIS A 85 7.55 32.19 -30.08
C HIS A 85 6.28 32.10 -29.23
N PRO A 86 5.14 31.72 -29.84
CA PRO A 86 3.90 31.58 -29.07
C PRO A 86 4.16 30.61 -27.93
N GLU A 87 3.85 31.02 -26.70
CA GLU A 87 3.99 30.15 -25.52
C GLU A 87 3.22 28.85 -25.80
N PRO A 88 3.84 27.68 -25.62
CA PRO A 88 3.17 26.41 -25.84
C PRO A 88 1.94 26.32 -24.93
N SER A 89 0.80 25.87 -25.46
CA SER A 89 -0.41 25.77 -24.67
C SER A 89 -0.21 24.83 -23.48
N GLU A 90 -0.40 25.31 -22.25
CA GLU A 90 -0.24 24.48 -21.05
C GLU A 90 -1.43 23.57 -20.77
N ILE A 91 -2.52 23.66 -21.57
CA ILE A 91 -3.80 22.99 -21.32
C ILE A 91 -3.67 21.47 -21.21
N TYR A 92 -2.88 20.84 -22.07
CA TYR A 92 -2.71 19.38 -22.06
C TYR A 92 -1.95 18.91 -20.81
N ALA A 93 -0.98 19.68 -20.34
CA ALA A 93 -0.24 19.38 -19.12
C ALA A 93 -1.14 19.48 -17.87
N TYR A 94 -2.05 20.46 -17.83
CA TYR A 94 -3.06 20.55 -16.76
C TYR A 94 -4.04 19.38 -16.80
N LEU A 95 -4.52 18.98 -17.98
CA LEU A 95 -5.41 17.81 -18.13
C LEU A 95 -4.71 16.50 -17.72
N LEU A 96 -3.44 16.33 -18.08
CA LEU A 96 -2.62 15.21 -17.64
C LEU A 96 -2.40 15.23 -16.12
N ALA A 97 -2.15 16.41 -15.54
CA ALA A 97 -1.93 16.53 -14.10
C ALA A 97 -3.22 16.23 -13.33
N GLY A 98 -4.37 16.66 -13.83
CA GLY A 98 -5.68 16.36 -13.26
C GLY A 98 -6.24 14.97 -13.60
N SER A 99 -5.49 14.11 -14.30
CA SER A 99 -6.03 12.84 -14.80
C SER A 99 -6.54 11.90 -13.71
N PRO A 100 -5.90 11.74 -12.52
CA PRO A 100 -6.43 10.85 -11.49
C PRO A 100 -7.84 11.25 -11.05
N LEU A 101 -8.06 12.56 -10.85
CA LEU A 101 -9.35 13.09 -10.45
C LEU A 101 -10.41 12.88 -11.54
N LEU A 102 -10.06 13.09 -12.81
CA LEU A 102 -10.96 12.83 -13.94
C LEU A 102 -11.37 11.35 -14.01
N ILE A 103 -10.45 10.42 -13.73
CA ILE A 103 -10.73 8.99 -13.70
C ILE A 103 -11.73 8.66 -12.59
N THR A 104 -11.51 9.19 -11.38
CA THR A 104 -12.43 8.99 -10.26
C THR A 104 -13.82 9.55 -10.53
N VAL A 105 -13.93 10.73 -11.18
CA VAL A 105 -15.23 11.28 -11.59
C VAL A 105 -15.94 10.37 -12.60
N LEU A 106 -15.21 9.77 -13.55
CA LEU A 106 -15.76 8.83 -14.52
C LEU A 106 -16.22 7.52 -13.86
N GLU A 107 -15.45 7.00 -12.89
CA GLU A 107 -15.84 5.82 -12.10
C GLU A 107 -17.11 6.08 -11.30
N LEU A 108 -17.19 7.21 -10.59
CA LEU A 108 -18.38 7.60 -9.85
C LEU A 108 -19.58 7.75 -10.78
N ALA A 109 -19.42 8.42 -11.92
CA ALA A 109 -20.49 8.56 -12.92
C ALA A 109 -20.96 7.20 -13.47
N ALA A 110 -20.03 6.30 -13.77
CA ALA A 110 -20.35 4.94 -14.21
C ALA A 110 -21.09 4.15 -13.13
N TRP A 111 -20.69 4.32 -11.86
CA TRP A 111 -21.33 3.69 -10.71
C TRP A 111 -22.77 4.17 -10.54
N PHE A 112 -22.99 5.48 -10.57
CA PHE A 112 -24.34 6.06 -10.51
C PHE A 112 -25.21 5.65 -11.71
N ALA A 113 -24.63 5.50 -12.90
CA ALA A 113 -25.40 5.14 -14.10
C ALA A 113 -25.83 3.66 -14.13
N THR A 114 -25.02 2.75 -13.56
CA THR A 114 -25.25 1.31 -13.69
C THR A 114 -25.79 0.66 -12.41
N GLY A 115 -25.70 1.33 -11.26
CA GLY A 115 -26.12 0.79 -9.94
C GLY A 115 -25.20 -0.31 -9.41
N ASN A 116 -24.40 -0.94 -10.26
CA ASN A 116 -23.33 -1.86 -9.89
C ASN A 116 -22.30 -1.93 -11.03
N LEU A 117 -21.03 -1.63 -10.73
CA LEU A 117 -19.95 -1.88 -11.67
C LEU A 117 -19.56 -3.36 -11.60
N ALA A 118 -20.15 -4.18 -12.48
CA ALA A 118 -19.58 -5.48 -12.78
C ALA A 118 -18.11 -5.30 -13.19
N GLY A 119 -17.22 -6.21 -12.78
CA GLY A 119 -15.76 -6.05 -12.96
C GLY A 119 -15.31 -5.72 -14.39
N GLY A 120 -16.06 -6.17 -15.41
CA GLY A 120 -15.80 -5.82 -16.81
C GLY A 120 -16.00 -4.33 -17.14
N ALA A 121 -17.00 -3.67 -16.55
CA ALA A 121 -17.27 -2.25 -16.77
C ALA A 121 -16.17 -1.38 -16.15
N LEU A 122 -15.69 -1.75 -14.96
CA LEU A 122 -14.57 -1.09 -14.30
C LEU A 122 -13.30 -1.18 -15.15
N ALA A 123 -12.98 -2.37 -15.65
CA ALA A 123 -11.84 -2.57 -16.55
C ALA A 123 -11.94 -1.71 -17.82
N ALA A 124 -13.13 -1.60 -18.41
CA ALA A 124 -13.34 -0.74 -19.59
C ALA A 124 -13.10 0.75 -19.28
N VAL A 125 -13.54 1.25 -18.11
CA VAL A 125 -13.29 2.63 -17.68
C VAL A 125 -11.78 2.88 -17.52
N TYR A 126 -11.05 1.98 -16.86
CA TYR A 126 -9.60 2.13 -16.69
C TYR A 126 -8.82 2.07 -18.02
N ILE A 127 -9.18 1.16 -18.91
CA ILE A 127 -8.57 1.06 -20.24
C ILE A 127 -8.85 2.34 -21.04
N GLY A 128 -10.11 2.80 -21.06
CA GLY A 128 -10.49 4.03 -21.75
C GLY A 128 -9.76 5.26 -21.20
N ALA A 129 -9.65 5.38 -19.87
CA ALA A 129 -8.89 6.42 -19.20
C ALA A 129 -7.40 6.40 -19.56
N THR A 130 -6.78 5.22 -19.57
CA THR A 130 -5.36 5.05 -19.92
C THR A 130 -5.09 5.42 -21.37
N LEU A 131 -5.99 5.06 -22.29
CA LEU A 131 -5.92 5.48 -23.68
C LEU A 131 -6.09 7.00 -23.82
N ALA A 132 -7.00 7.60 -23.06
CA ALA A 132 -7.21 9.05 -23.06
C ALA A 132 -5.98 9.82 -22.57
N THR A 133 -5.33 9.37 -21.49
CA THR A 133 -4.10 10.00 -20.99
C THR A 133 -2.94 9.84 -21.97
N LEU A 134 -2.83 8.69 -22.64
CA LEU A 134 -1.85 8.48 -23.71
C LEU A 134 -2.07 9.45 -24.89
N VAL A 135 -3.32 9.65 -25.32
CA VAL A 135 -3.66 10.60 -26.38
C VAL A 135 -3.35 12.04 -25.96
N LEU A 136 -3.63 12.43 -24.71
CA LEU A 136 -3.28 13.75 -24.19
C LEU A 136 -1.76 13.99 -24.21
N ALA A 137 -0.96 13.00 -23.81
CA ALA A 137 0.50 13.12 -23.83
C ALA A 137 1.06 13.16 -25.26
N LEU A 138 0.47 12.41 -26.19
CA LEU A 138 0.82 12.48 -27.61
C LEU A 138 0.53 13.87 -28.18
N ARG A 139 -0.59 14.50 -27.80
CA ARG A 139 -0.94 15.87 -28.21
C ARG A 139 -0.03 16.93 -27.60
N ASP A 140 0.26 16.85 -26.30
CA ASP A 140 1.20 17.77 -25.64
C ASP A 140 2.59 17.70 -26.30
N ARG A 141 3.09 16.49 -26.60
CA ARG A 141 4.33 16.33 -27.40
C ARG A 141 4.23 16.98 -28.77
N GLY A 142 3.11 16.81 -29.47
CA GLY A 142 2.90 17.43 -30.78
C GLY A 142 3.02 18.95 -30.73
N GLU A 143 2.46 19.59 -29.71
CA GLU A 143 2.59 21.05 -29.49
C GLU A 143 4.03 21.46 -29.14
N LEU A 144 4.75 20.67 -28.33
CA LEU A 144 6.16 20.94 -28.01
C LEU A 144 7.07 20.82 -29.25
N VAL A 145 6.77 19.91 -30.17
CA VAL A 145 7.52 19.78 -31.44
C VAL A 145 7.18 20.94 -32.37
N LYS A 146 5.91 21.35 -32.48
CA LYS A 146 5.50 22.50 -33.31
C LYS A 146 6.14 23.82 -32.86
N THR A 147 6.33 23.99 -31.56
CA THR A 147 6.99 25.19 -31.00
C THR A 147 8.51 25.16 -31.11
N GLY A 148 9.10 24.06 -31.61
CA GLY A 148 10.55 23.89 -31.74
C GLY A 148 11.27 23.61 -30.41
N LEU A 149 10.52 23.44 -29.31
CA LEU A 149 11.10 23.15 -27.99
C LEU A 149 11.58 21.70 -27.89
N ALA A 150 10.88 20.76 -28.55
CA ALA A 150 11.23 19.34 -28.54
C ALA A 150 11.70 18.85 -29.91
N LYS A 151 12.80 18.08 -29.94
CA LYS A 151 13.20 17.34 -31.15
C LYS A 151 12.24 16.18 -31.39
N SER A 152 11.90 15.91 -32.65
CA SER A 152 10.96 14.84 -33.03
C SER A 152 11.37 13.46 -32.51
N ASP A 153 12.66 13.21 -32.33
CA ASP A 153 13.21 11.91 -31.89
C ASP A 153 13.15 11.68 -30.36
N THR A 154 12.76 12.70 -29.60
CA THR A 154 12.75 12.60 -28.14
C THR A 154 11.59 11.71 -27.67
N MET A 155 11.88 10.49 -27.20
CA MET A 155 10.90 9.47 -26.83
C MET A 155 10.08 9.80 -25.55
N MET A 156 9.42 10.95 -25.46
CA MET A 156 8.72 11.40 -24.23
C MET A 156 7.54 10.51 -23.81
N VAL A 157 6.84 9.92 -24.76
CA VAL A 157 5.54 9.26 -24.53
C VAL A 157 5.69 7.94 -23.76
N GLY A 158 6.80 7.21 -23.94
CA GLY A 158 7.04 5.95 -23.24
C GLY A 158 7.07 6.09 -21.71
N PHE A 159 7.38 7.29 -21.21
CA PHE A 159 7.45 7.57 -19.78
C PHE A 159 6.06 7.77 -19.13
N VAL A 160 5.02 8.06 -19.92
CA VAL A 160 3.64 8.19 -19.42
C VAL A 160 3.11 6.87 -18.89
N LEU A 161 3.47 5.76 -19.55
CA LEU A 161 3.06 4.41 -19.15
C LEU A 161 3.78 3.93 -17.89
N LEU A 162 4.99 4.43 -17.63
CA LEU A 162 5.77 4.09 -16.44
C LEU A 162 5.29 4.88 -15.23
N THR A 163 5.10 6.20 -15.37
CA THR A 163 4.55 7.06 -14.30
C THR A 163 4.36 8.50 -14.83
N PRO A 164 3.19 9.13 -14.63
CA PRO A 164 2.97 10.54 -14.98
C PRO A 164 4.00 11.50 -14.37
N LEU A 165 4.56 11.16 -13.21
CA LEU A 165 5.67 11.88 -12.58
C LEU A 165 6.90 12.02 -13.49
N ILE A 166 7.34 10.92 -14.13
CA ILE A 166 8.53 10.95 -14.99
C ILE A 166 8.25 11.76 -16.25
N TYR A 167 7.02 11.71 -16.77
CA TYR A 167 6.61 12.55 -17.88
C TYR A 167 6.78 14.04 -17.56
N PHE A 168 6.30 14.52 -16.41
CA PHE A 168 6.42 15.92 -16.02
C PHE A 168 7.86 16.37 -15.78
N LEU A 169 8.70 15.51 -15.20
CA LEU A 169 10.13 15.79 -15.03
C LEU A 169 10.82 15.96 -16.38
N ARG A 170 10.51 15.08 -17.35
CA ARG A 170 11.09 15.17 -18.69
C ARG A 170 10.56 16.37 -19.47
N ARG A 171 9.27 16.69 -19.34
CA ARG A 171 8.67 17.90 -19.92
C ARG A 171 9.35 19.16 -19.40
N ALA A 172 9.61 19.24 -18.10
CA ALA A 172 10.30 20.36 -17.48
C ALA A 172 11.75 20.52 -17.98
N ALA A 173 12.47 19.41 -18.17
CA ALA A 173 13.82 19.45 -18.74
C ALA A 173 13.83 20.04 -20.16
N VAL A 174 12.78 19.82 -20.96
CA VAL A 174 12.68 20.34 -22.33
C VAL A 174 12.22 21.80 -22.38
N ILE A 175 11.30 22.20 -21.51
CA ILE A 175 10.78 23.59 -21.49
C ILE A 175 11.71 24.52 -20.67
N ASN A 176 12.71 23.97 -19.97
CA ASN A 176 13.56 24.68 -19.01
C ASN A 176 12.74 25.47 -17.96
N ARG A 177 11.61 24.90 -17.53
CA ARG A 177 10.66 25.50 -16.58
C ARG A 177 10.35 24.49 -15.48
N SER A 178 10.06 24.94 -14.27
CA SER A 178 9.87 24.04 -13.13
C SER A 178 8.67 23.10 -13.32
N ALA A 179 8.90 21.79 -13.16
CA ALA A 179 7.84 20.74 -13.18
C ALA A 179 6.88 20.84 -11.98
N GLN A 180 7.29 21.58 -10.96
CA GLN A 180 6.77 21.48 -9.60
C GLN A 180 5.27 21.73 -9.53
N LYS A 181 4.74 22.66 -10.35
CA LYS A 181 3.30 22.96 -10.38
C LYS A 181 2.47 21.75 -10.83
N TYR A 182 2.85 21.08 -11.91
CA TYR A 182 2.10 19.94 -12.44
C TYR A 182 2.21 18.71 -11.54
N ILE A 183 3.38 18.51 -10.92
CA ILE A 183 3.59 17.43 -9.96
C ILE A 183 2.69 17.62 -8.73
N TRP A 184 2.59 18.83 -8.17
CA TRP A 184 1.69 19.09 -7.05
C TRP A 184 0.22 18.90 -7.42
N ILE A 185 -0.22 19.39 -8.58
CA ILE A 185 -1.59 19.18 -9.06
C ILE A 185 -1.89 17.68 -9.19
N TRP A 186 -0.95 16.91 -9.73
CA TRP A 186 -1.10 15.47 -9.87
C TRP A 186 -1.16 14.74 -8.53
N LEU A 187 -0.28 15.09 -7.58
CA LEU A 187 -0.29 14.51 -6.23
C LEU A 187 -1.58 14.85 -5.45
N ILE A 188 -2.05 16.10 -5.54
CA ILE A 188 -3.31 16.51 -4.91
C ILE A 188 -4.48 15.75 -5.54
N SER A 189 -4.52 15.68 -6.88
CA SER A 189 -5.57 14.95 -7.60
C SER A 189 -5.58 13.47 -7.22
N LEU A 190 -4.40 12.86 -7.10
CA LEU A 190 -4.24 11.47 -6.67
C LEU A 190 -4.72 11.28 -5.22
N GLY A 191 -4.32 12.16 -4.30
CA GLY A 191 -4.75 12.10 -2.90
C GLY A 191 -6.27 12.21 -2.74
N VAL A 192 -6.90 13.11 -3.48
CA VAL A 192 -8.37 13.24 -3.53
C VAL A 192 -9.01 11.96 -4.10
N SER A 193 -8.43 11.40 -5.16
CA SER A 193 -8.92 10.16 -5.79
C SER A 193 -8.90 8.98 -4.82
N PHE A 194 -7.84 8.82 -4.03
CA PHE A 194 -7.76 7.80 -2.98
C PHE A 194 -8.80 8.00 -1.88
N MET A 195 -9.04 9.25 -1.46
CA MET A 195 -10.03 9.56 -0.43
C MET A 195 -11.47 9.33 -0.91
N ALA A 196 -11.71 9.49 -2.22
CA ALA A 196 -13.01 9.37 -2.86
C ALA A 196 -13.36 7.94 -3.31
N SER A 197 -12.53 6.94 -3.02
CA SER A 197 -12.81 5.55 -3.39
C SER A 197 -14.14 5.07 -2.76
N PRO A 198 -15.01 4.37 -3.49
CA PRO A 198 -16.30 3.90 -2.94
C PRO A 198 -16.12 3.01 -1.70
N GLU A 199 -14.98 2.34 -1.54
CA GLU A 199 -14.66 1.55 -0.34
C GLU A 199 -14.50 2.41 0.92
N THR A 200 -13.96 3.64 0.79
CA THR A 200 -13.85 4.58 1.93
C THR A 200 -15.17 5.29 2.22
N ILE A 201 -16.05 5.41 1.23
CA ILE A 201 -17.33 6.13 1.34
C ILE A 201 -18.47 5.21 1.85
N ALA A 202 -18.51 3.95 1.41
CA ALA A 202 -19.57 3.00 1.75
C ALA A 202 -19.87 2.87 3.27
N PRO A 203 -18.89 2.78 4.19
CA PRO A 203 -19.20 2.66 5.62
C PRO A 203 -19.79 3.95 6.22
N LYS A 204 -19.50 5.12 5.65
CA LYS A 204 -19.98 6.40 6.20
C LYS A 204 -21.36 6.80 5.68
N LEU A 205 -21.69 6.49 4.42
CA LEU A 205 -23.03 6.75 3.90
C LEU A 205 -24.08 5.79 4.49
N ALA A 206 -23.72 4.53 4.77
CA ALA A 206 -24.61 3.60 5.48
C ALA A 206 -25.03 4.10 6.88
N PHE A 207 -24.21 4.92 7.52
CA PHE A 207 -24.52 5.57 8.80
C PHE A 207 -25.51 6.74 8.64
N LEU A 208 -25.50 7.43 7.50
CA LEU A 208 -26.42 8.55 7.22
C LEU A 208 -27.79 8.06 6.71
N THR A 209 -27.87 6.89 6.08
CA THR A 209 -29.15 6.28 5.68
C THR A 209 -29.81 5.43 6.77
N SER A 210 -29.16 5.17 7.91
CA SER A 210 -29.76 4.41 9.03
C SER A 210 -30.39 5.27 10.14
N ALA A 211 -30.30 6.60 10.04
CA ALA A 211 -30.76 7.51 11.08
C ALA A 211 -32.28 7.79 11.02
N GLN A 212 -33.15 6.78 11.10
CA GLN A 212 -34.49 6.97 11.67
C GLN A 212 -35.23 5.66 12.05
N THR A 213 -34.85 5.05 13.18
CA THR A 213 -35.82 4.33 14.03
C THR A 213 -35.31 4.33 15.49
N PRO A 214 -36.15 4.67 16.48
CA PRO A 214 -35.74 4.69 17.88
C PRO A 214 -35.47 3.27 18.40
N SER A 215 -34.38 3.16 19.18
CA SER A 215 -33.95 1.97 19.91
C SER A 215 -35.08 1.36 20.77
N PRO A 216 -35.11 0.02 20.91
CA PRO A 216 -34.73 -0.49 22.23
C PRO A 216 -33.86 -1.76 22.24
N SER A 217 -33.03 -1.83 23.29
CA SER A 217 -32.51 -3.02 23.98
C SER A 217 -31.27 -3.77 23.42
N PRO A 218 -30.39 -4.26 24.32
CA PRO A 218 -29.08 -4.79 23.96
C PRO A 218 -29.16 -6.21 23.41
N SER A 219 -28.65 -6.41 22.20
CA SER A 219 -28.52 -7.73 21.58
C SER A 219 -27.44 -8.59 22.25
N PRO A 220 -27.63 -9.91 22.34
CA PRO A 220 -26.64 -10.85 22.87
C PRO A 220 -25.54 -11.13 21.83
N SER A 221 -24.38 -11.59 22.34
CA SER A 221 -23.15 -11.91 21.61
C SER A 221 -23.36 -12.75 20.34
N PRO A 222 -22.56 -12.54 19.28
CA PRO A 222 -22.68 -13.30 18.04
C PRO A 222 -22.34 -14.77 18.26
N SER A 223 -23.33 -15.66 18.12
CA SER A 223 -23.11 -17.10 18.09
C SER A 223 -22.41 -17.51 16.80
N ALA A 224 -21.27 -18.20 16.93
CA ALA A 224 -20.50 -18.76 15.82
C ALA A 224 -21.24 -19.98 15.22
N SER A 225 -22.18 -19.72 14.32
CA SER A 225 -22.88 -20.76 13.55
C SER A 225 -22.05 -21.19 12.35
N ALA A 226 -22.00 -22.50 12.09
CA ALA A 226 -21.13 -23.09 11.07
C ALA A 226 -21.65 -22.97 9.63
N ALA A 227 -22.91 -22.59 9.51
CA ALA A 227 -23.54 -22.17 8.28
C ALA A 227 -24.22 -20.84 8.51
N ARG A 228 -24.11 -19.95 7.52
CA ARG A 228 -24.80 -18.68 7.50
C ARG A 228 -25.75 -18.68 6.32
N VAL A 229 -27.05 -18.61 6.60
CA VAL A 229 -28.07 -18.48 5.56
C VAL A 229 -28.39 -16.99 5.40
N GLY A 230 -28.10 -16.46 4.22
CA GLY A 230 -28.47 -15.11 3.82
C GLY A 230 -29.69 -15.14 2.91
N HIS A 231 -30.53 -14.12 3.02
CA HIS A 231 -31.61 -13.87 2.08
C HIS A 231 -31.18 -12.79 1.08
N GLN A 232 -31.35 -13.04 -0.23
CA GLN A 232 -31.20 -12.02 -1.25
C GLN A 232 -32.59 -11.47 -1.59
N PRO A 233 -32.95 -10.25 -1.14
CA PRO A 233 -34.30 -9.73 -1.32
C PRO A 233 -34.58 -9.45 -2.79
N SER A 234 -35.46 -10.23 -3.40
CA SER A 234 -36.01 -9.93 -4.74
C SER A 234 -37.19 -8.96 -4.68
N LYS A 235 -37.81 -8.78 -3.50
CA LYS A 235 -38.89 -7.82 -3.21
C LYS A 235 -38.85 -7.33 -1.76
N PRO A 236 -39.19 -6.06 -1.47
CA PRO A 236 -39.22 -5.53 -0.11
C PRO A 236 -40.57 -5.83 0.54
N LYS A 237 -40.73 -6.91 1.33
CA LYS A 237 -41.84 -6.92 2.31
C LYS A 237 -41.87 -7.92 3.46
N ALA A 238 -40.82 -8.68 3.76
CA ALA A 238 -40.92 -9.65 4.83
C ALA A 238 -39.54 -9.92 5.46
N GLU A 239 -39.41 -9.65 6.75
CA GLU A 239 -38.18 -9.87 7.51
C GLU A 239 -38.19 -11.31 8.03
N ILE A 240 -37.39 -12.17 7.41
CA ILE A 240 -37.27 -13.57 7.79
C ILE A 240 -36.57 -13.66 9.16
N ASP A 241 -37.18 -14.37 10.11
CA ASP A 241 -36.61 -14.59 11.43
C ASP A 241 -35.23 -15.25 11.34
N ARG A 242 -34.23 -14.55 11.89
CA ARG A 242 -32.84 -14.97 11.89
C ARG A 242 -32.62 -16.31 12.59
N GLN A 243 -33.41 -16.62 13.62
CA GLN A 243 -33.30 -17.90 14.32
C GLN A 243 -33.66 -19.08 13.39
N VAL A 244 -34.67 -18.91 12.54
CA VAL A 244 -35.08 -19.94 11.58
C VAL A 244 -33.99 -20.16 10.52
N LEU A 245 -33.31 -19.09 10.10
CA LEU A 245 -32.17 -19.16 9.18
C LEU A 245 -30.96 -19.89 9.79
N ASP A 246 -30.68 -19.64 11.07
CA ASP A 246 -29.59 -20.32 11.79
C ASP A 246 -29.90 -21.81 12.01
N ASP A 247 -31.14 -22.15 12.38
CA ASP A 247 -31.60 -23.54 12.53
C ASP A 247 -31.54 -24.29 11.19
N LEU A 248 -31.92 -23.63 10.09
CA LEU A 248 -31.83 -24.17 8.74
C LEU A 248 -30.37 -24.45 8.35
N GLY A 249 -29.48 -23.50 8.63
CA GLY A 249 -28.04 -23.68 8.42
C GLY A 249 -27.49 -24.88 9.19
N SER A 250 -27.85 -25.01 10.47
CA SER A 250 -27.44 -26.14 11.31
C SER A 250 -27.94 -27.49 10.77
N SER A 251 -29.19 -27.53 10.29
CA SER A 251 -29.75 -28.73 9.65
C SER A 251 -28.95 -29.13 8.40
N ILE A 252 -28.64 -28.18 7.51
CA ILE A 252 -27.87 -28.46 6.29
C ILE A 252 -26.45 -28.96 6.61
N VAL A 253 -25.80 -28.37 7.62
CA VAL A 253 -24.46 -28.80 8.07
C VAL A 253 -24.46 -30.27 8.51
N SER A 254 -25.54 -30.73 9.17
CA SER A 254 -25.65 -32.14 9.59
C SER A 254 -25.69 -33.13 8.41
N CYS A 255 -26.10 -32.68 7.22
CA CYS A 255 -26.09 -33.48 5.99
C CYS A 255 -24.78 -33.38 5.19
N TRP A 256 -23.86 -32.48 5.57
CA TRP A 256 -22.70 -32.15 4.74
C TRP A 256 -21.54 -33.12 4.97
N THR A 257 -21.04 -33.72 3.88
CA THR A 257 -19.80 -34.50 3.90
C THR A 257 -18.66 -33.61 3.40
N LEU A 258 -17.87 -33.10 4.34
CA LEU A 258 -16.78 -32.18 4.04
C LEU A 258 -15.64 -32.92 3.31
N PRO A 259 -15.19 -32.46 2.12
CA PRO A 259 -13.98 -32.96 1.51
C PRO A 259 -12.76 -32.68 2.41
N ALA A 260 -11.85 -33.65 2.51
CA ALA A 260 -10.60 -33.45 3.25
C ALA A 260 -9.85 -32.20 2.72
N ASP A 261 -9.20 -31.49 3.63
CA ASP A 261 -8.34 -30.33 3.35
C ASP A 261 -9.03 -29.06 2.79
N ALA A 262 -10.36 -29.04 2.70
CA ALA A 262 -11.10 -27.84 2.31
C ALA A 262 -11.02 -26.75 3.41
N LYS A 263 -10.49 -25.58 3.06
CA LYS A 263 -10.30 -24.45 4.00
C LYS A 263 -11.17 -23.23 3.72
N ARG A 264 -11.81 -23.19 2.56
CA ARG A 264 -12.60 -22.04 2.11
C ARG A 264 -14.10 -22.29 2.34
N PRO A 265 -14.91 -21.25 2.58
CA PRO A 265 -16.35 -21.40 2.61
C PRO A 265 -16.91 -21.69 1.21
N ALA A 266 -18.02 -22.42 1.14
CA ALA A 266 -18.78 -22.66 -0.09
C ALA A 266 -20.19 -22.07 0.04
N SER A 267 -20.64 -21.37 -1.00
CA SER A 267 -21.97 -20.76 -1.05
C SER A 267 -22.85 -21.41 -2.11
N VAL A 268 -24.07 -21.79 -1.73
CA VAL A 268 -25.06 -22.43 -2.59
C VAL A 268 -26.34 -21.59 -2.60
N SER A 269 -26.87 -21.30 -3.78
CA SER A 269 -28.21 -20.71 -3.93
C SER A 269 -29.24 -21.82 -4.04
N MET A 270 -30.32 -21.71 -3.28
CA MET A 270 -31.47 -22.58 -3.38
C MET A 270 -32.77 -21.78 -3.24
N ARG A 271 -33.86 -22.34 -3.75
CA ARG A 271 -35.20 -21.80 -3.59
C ARG A 271 -36.12 -22.90 -3.08
N LEU A 272 -37.05 -22.55 -2.21
CA LEU A 272 -38.00 -23.49 -1.61
C LEU A 272 -39.40 -23.28 -2.16
N LEU A 273 -40.12 -24.37 -2.41
CA LEU A 273 -41.56 -24.36 -2.65
C LEU A 273 -42.32 -24.20 -1.32
N PRO A 274 -43.61 -23.80 -1.35
CA PRO A 274 -44.44 -23.73 -0.13
C PRO A 274 -44.57 -25.06 0.63
N THR A 275 -44.27 -26.19 -0.02
CA THR A 275 -44.22 -27.53 0.58
C THR A 275 -42.93 -27.80 1.37
N GLY A 276 -41.92 -26.95 1.25
CA GLY A 276 -40.56 -27.19 1.75
C GLY A 276 -39.68 -28.01 0.80
N GLU A 277 -40.20 -28.42 -0.36
CA GLU A 277 -39.37 -29.03 -1.41
C GLU A 277 -38.49 -27.98 -2.10
N LEU A 278 -37.40 -28.43 -2.72
CA LEU A 278 -36.52 -27.55 -3.49
C LEU A 278 -37.17 -27.19 -4.84
N ASP A 279 -37.22 -25.91 -5.16
CA ASP A 279 -37.62 -25.40 -6.47
C ASP A 279 -36.44 -25.53 -7.45
N GLY A 280 -36.27 -26.74 -7.98
CA GLY A 280 -35.18 -27.09 -8.88
C GLY A 280 -33.90 -27.51 -8.18
N ARG A 281 -32.80 -27.58 -8.95
CA ARG A 281 -31.48 -27.98 -8.44
C ARG A 281 -30.76 -26.75 -7.88
N PRO A 282 -30.20 -26.80 -6.65
CA PRO A 282 -29.39 -25.71 -6.11
C PRO A 282 -28.21 -25.37 -7.01
N THR A 283 -27.88 -24.08 -7.13
CA THR A 283 -26.79 -23.58 -7.99
C THR A 283 -25.60 -23.11 -7.15
N GLU A 284 -24.39 -23.43 -7.60
CA GLU A 284 -23.13 -23.05 -6.94
C GLU A 284 -22.82 -21.56 -7.20
N ILE A 285 -22.52 -20.78 -6.16
CA ILE A 285 -22.21 -19.34 -6.28
C ILE A 285 -20.72 -19.04 -6.05
N THR A 286 -19.90 -20.05 -5.75
CA THR A 286 -18.55 -19.86 -5.18
C THR A 286 -17.73 -18.77 -5.88
N ALA A 287 -17.47 -17.70 -5.15
CA ALA A 287 -16.67 -16.58 -5.58
C ALA A 287 -15.19 -16.87 -5.29
N GLY A 288 -14.43 -17.29 -6.31
CA GLY A 288 -12.98 -17.35 -6.24
C GLY A 288 -12.35 -18.46 -7.07
N LEU A 289 -11.13 -18.21 -7.54
CA LEU A 289 -10.28 -19.21 -8.21
C LEU A 289 -9.93 -20.32 -7.20
N ALA A 290 -10.33 -21.56 -7.51
CA ALA A 290 -9.96 -22.73 -6.72
C ALA A 290 -8.43 -22.87 -6.65
N SER A 291 -7.88 -22.98 -5.45
CA SER A 291 -6.42 -23.16 -5.25
C SER A 291 -6.01 -24.63 -5.21
N THR A 292 -6.94 -25.52 -4.85
CA THR A 292 -6.68 -26.95 -4.67
C THR A 292 -7.82 -27.78 -5.27
N ARG A 293 -7.55 -29.07 -5.53
CA ARG A 293 -8.56 -30.04 -5.97
C ARG A 293 -9.67 -30.23 -4.94
N ALA A 294 -9.36 -30.05 -3.66
CA ALA A 294 -10.34 -30.07 -2.57
C ALA A 294 -11.28 -28.86 -2.63
N ASP A 295 -10.75 -27.68 -2.95
CA ASP A 295 -11.56 -26.47 -3.14
C ASP A 295 -12.50 -26.59 -4.36
N GLU A 296 -12.10 -27.32 -5.41
CA GLU A 296 -12.93 -27.58 -6.59
C GLU A 296 -14.10 -28.54 -6.30
N ALA A 297 -13.90 -29.52 -5.43
CA ALA A 297 -14.95 -30.48 -5.04
C ALA A 297 -15.93 -29.91 -3.98
N LEU A 298 -15.57 -28.81 -3.33
CA LEU A 298 -16.32 -28.26 -2.20
C LEU A 298 -17.73 -27.77 -2.57
N PRO A 299 -17.94 -26.99 -3.65
CA PRO A 299 -19.27 -26.48 -4.01
C PRO A 299 -20.24 -27.63 -4.35
N ALA A 300 -19.76 -28.62 -5.10
CA ALA A 300 -20.53 -29.82 -5.42
C ALA A 300 -20.89 -30.63 -4.15
N SER A 301 -20.02 -30.63 -3.14
CA SER A 301 -20.32 -31.27 -1.85
C SER A 301 -21.39 -30.51 -1.07
N ALA A 302 -21.34 -29.17 -1.08
CA ALA A 302 -22.35 -28.32 -0.45
C ALA A 302 -23.73 -28.50 -1.11
N VAL A 303 -23.81 -28.57 -2.45
CA VAL A 303 -25.06 -28.85 -3.17
C VAL A 303 -25.64 -30.22 -2.79
N ARG A 304 -24.78 -31.25 -2.64
CA ARG A 304 -25.23 -32.57 -2.17
C ARG A 304 -25.78 -32.54 -0.75
N ALA A 305 -25.22 -31.72 0.14
CA ALA A 305 -25.75 -31.53 1.50
C ALA A 305 -27.17 -30.96 1.47
N VAL A 306 -27.39 -29.91 0.67
CA VAL A 306 -28.70 -29.28 0.50
C VAL A 306 -29.72 -30.25 -0.08
N LEU A 307 -29.34 -31.05 -1.09
CA LEU A 307 -30.22 -32.06 -1.67
C LEU A 307 -30.54 -33.20 -0.69
N LYS A 308 -29.57 -33.60 0.14
CA LYS A 308 -29.71 -34.71 1.10
C LYS A 308 -30.61 -34.36 2.28
N CYS A 309 -30.62 -33.09 2.69
CA CYS A 309 -31.44 -32.59 3.81
C CYS A 309 -32.87 -32.20 3.41
N ALA A 310 -33.21 -32.22 2.12
CA ALA A 310 -34.58 -31.98 1.67
C ALA A 310 -35.49 -33.17 2.06
N PRO A 311 -36.78 -32.93 2.41
CA PRO A 311 -37.49 -31.65 2.35
C PRO A 311 -37.32 -30.77 3.61
N TYR A 312 -37.49 -29.45 3.45
CA TYR A 312 -37.40 -28.42 4.49
C TYR A 312 -38.77 -27.97 5.01
N ALA A 313 -39.75 -28.87 5.06
CA ALA A 313 -41.15 -28.56 5.38
C ALA A 313 -41.31 -27.86 6.73
N ASP A 314 -40.58 -28.29 7.76
CA ASP A 314 -40.65 -27.72 9.11
C ASP A 314 -40.21 -26.25 9.16
N PHE A 315 -39.23 -25.87 8.33
CA PHE A 315 -38.73 -24.49 8.26
C PHE A 315 -39.71 -23.59 7.54
N VAL A 316 -40.30 -24.06 6.44
CA VAL A 316 -41.34 -23.31 5.70
C VAL A 316 -42.62 -23.19 6.53
N ALA A 317 -42.96 -24.19 7.35
CA ALA A 317 -44.08 -24.10 8.27
C ALA A 317 -43.87 -23.03 9.35
N LYS A 318 -42.63 -22.88 9.85
CA LYS A 318 -42.26 -21.83 10.82
C LYS A 318 -42.16 -20.45 10.18
N SER A 319 -41.65 -20.38 8.95
CA SER A 319 -41.49 -19.13 8.19
C SER A 319 -41.91 -19.35 6.74
N PRO A 320 -43.21 -19.12 6.42
CA PRO A 320 -43.73 -19.27 5.06
C PRO A 320 -43.03 -18.36 4.04
N GLU A 321 -42.40 -17.29 4.52
CA GLU A 321 -41.62 -16.34 3.74
C GLU A 321 -40.35 -16.94 3.14
N LEU A 322 -39.87 -18.09 3.62
CA LEU A 322 -38.78 -18.82 2.99
C LEU A 322 -39.17 -19.37 1.60
N ALA A 323 -40.46 -19.62 1.37
CA ALA A 323 -40.94 -20.15 0.10
C ALA A 323 -40.95 -19.07 -1.00
N GLY A 324 -40.44 -19.42 -2.18
CA GLY A 324 -40.36 -18.55 -3.36
C GLY A 324 -39.19 -17.55 -3.34
N ASN A 325 -38.41 -17.52 -2.27
CA ASN A 325 -37.25 -16.65 -2.12
C ASN A 325 -35.94 -17.38 -2.41
N ASP A 326 -34.97 -16.66 -2.99
CA ASP A 326 -33.61 -17.17 -3.17
C ASP A 326 -32.85 -17.08 -1.85
N LEU A 327 -32.43 -18.24 -1.35
CA LEU A 327 -31.67 -18.42 -0.13
C LEU A 327 -30.23 -18.74 -0.51
N ILE A 328 -29.29 -17.98 0.04
CA ILE A 328 -27.85 -18.23 -0.12
C ILE A 328 -27.34 -18.85 1.17
N VAL A 329 -27.00 -20.13 1.11
CA VAL A 329 -26.42 -20.88 2.22
C VAL A 329 -24.91 -20.89 2.07
N THR A 330 -24.20 -20.26 3.01
CA THR A 330 -22.72 -20.29 3.07
C THR A 330 -22.29 -21.27 4.16
N LEU A 331 -21.58 -22.33 3.78
CA LEU A 331 -21.04 -23.35 4.67
C LEU A 331 -19.54 -23.11 4.88
N ASP A 332 -19.09 -22.96 6.12
CA ASP A 332 -17.68 -22.71 6.45
C ASP A 332 -17.02 -23.94 7.10
N PRO A 333 -16.04 -24.58 6.45
CA PRO A 333 -15.38 -25.78 7.01
C PRO A 333 -14.61 -25.52 8.32
N VAL A 334 -14.09 -24.30 8.53
CA VAL A 334 -13.25 -23.97 9.69
C VAL A 334 -14.08 -24.02 10.96
N SER A 335 -15.32 -23.56 10.87
CA SER A 335 -16.28 -23.55 11.98
C SER A 335 -16.80 -24.95 12.37
N ILE A 336 -16.72 -25.92 11.45
CA ILE A 336 -17.12 -27.30 11.70
C ILE A 336 -15.98 -28.09 12.35
N SER A 337 -14.76 -27.91 11.85
CA SER A 337 -13.58 -28.59 12.40
C SER A 337 -13.36 -28.25 13.87
N SER A 338 -13.65 -27.01 14.28
CA SER A 338 -13.55 -26.59 15.68
C SER A 338 -14.60 -27.27 16.56
N ARG A 339 -15.84 -27.47 16.07
CA ARG A 339 -16.90 -28.18 16.81
C ARG A 339 -16.65 -29.67 16.93
N VAL A 340 -16.13 -30.32 15.88
CA VAL A 340 -15.78 -31.74 15.94
C VAL A 340 -14.64 -31.96 16.93
N GLN A 341 -13.61 -31.11 16.90
CA GLN A 341 -12.52 -31.17 17.89
C GLN A 341 -13.01 -30.89 19.32
N LEU A 342 -13.95 -29.96 19.51
CA LEU A 342 -14.53 -29.68 20.83
C LEU A 342 -15.36 -30.87 21.34
N ALA A 343 -16.18 -31.48 20.48
CA ALA A 343 -16.99 -32.65 20.82
C ALA A 343 -16.13 -33.90 21.10
N GLU A 344 -15.05 -34.11 20.33
CA GLU A 344 -14.07 -35.17 20.58
C GLU A 344 -13.30 -34.92 21.89
N ALA A 345 -12.96 -33.67 22.20
CA ALA A 345 -12.34 -33.31 23.48
C ALA A 345 -13.27 -33.55 24.66
N GLU A 346 -14.56 -33.19 24.55
CA GLU A 346 -15.57 -33.48 25.57
C GLU A 346 -15.82 -34.98 25.75
N GLN A 347 -15.82 -35.75 24.66
CA GLN A 347 -15.97 -37.20 24.70
C GLN A 347 -14.71 -37.90 25.28
N SER A 348 -13.52 -37.36 25.02
CA SER A 348 -12.27 -37.84 25.64
C SER A 348 -12.24 -37.56 27.15
N ASN A 349 -12.77 -36.42 27.60
CA ASN A 349 -12.91 -36.08 29.02
C ASN A 349 -13.95 -36.95 29.73
N ALA A 350 -15.01 -37.39 29.03
CA ALA A 350 -15.99 -38.32 29.59
C ALA A 350 -15.46 -39.77 29.71
N THR A 351 -14.40 -40.12 28.98
CA THR A 351 -13.83 -41.48 28.96
C THR A 351 -12.52 -41.58 29.75
N GLY A 352 -11.87 -40.45 30.05
CA GLY A 352 -10.62 -40.34 30.79
C GLY A 352 -10.81 -40.32 32.32
N THR A 353 -11.32 -41.39 32.91
CA THR A 353 -11.16 -41.64 34.36
C THR A 353 -10.88 -43.10 34.63
N MET A 354 -9.82 -43.66 34.03
CA MET A 354 -9.03 -44.75 34.61
C MET A 354 -7.78 -45.02 33.76
N ALA A 355 -6.68 -45.30 34.46
CA ALA A 355 -5.37 -45.78 33.99
C ALA A 355 -4.36 -44.71 33.51
N GLN A 356 -3.54 -44.26 34.47
CA GLN A 356 -2.22 -43.69 34.24
C GLN A 356 -1.21 -44.61 34.96
N ALA A 357 -0.33 -45.28 34.20
CA ALA A 357 0.91 -45.85 34.73
C ALA A 357 1.91 -46.09 33.59
N ASP A 358 3.03 -45.36 33.70
CA ASP A 358 4.41 -45.67 33.32
C ASP A 358 4.73 -46.25 31.94
N THR A 359 5.52 -45.52 31.14
CA THR A 359 6.90 -45.96 30.82
C THR A 359 7.77 -44.80 30.28
N ASN A 360 8.97 -44.65 30.85
CA ASN A 360 10.11 -43.91 30.31
C ASN A 360 11.11 -44.91 29.66
N LEU A 361 11.74 -44.53 28.53
CA LEU A 361 13.21 -44.60 28.24
C LEU A 361 13.57 -44.75 26.74
N SER A 362 14.40 -43.78 26.28
CA SER A 362 15.60 -43.91 25.41
C SER A 362 15.52 -44.36 23.94
N ASN A 363 15.88 -43.48 22.99
CA ASN A 363 17.23 -43.43 22.35
C ASN A 363 17.34 -42.39 21.20
N PRO A 364 18.55 -41.93 20.83
CA PRO A 364 18.78 -40.87 19.84
C PRO A 364 19.32 -41.37 18.49
N ALA A 365 18.90 -40.77 17.37
CA ALA A 365 19.66 -40.75 16.11
C ALA A 365 19.16 -39.70 15.10
N LYS A 366 20.09 -38.83 14.67
CA LYS A 366 20.27 -38.09 13.40
C LYS A 366 19.08 -38.01 12.41
N SER A 367 18.69 -36.81 11.97
CA SER A 367 19.16 -36.19 10.69
C SER A 367 18.42 -34.88 10.34
N GLN A 368 19.12 -34.05 9.56
CA GLN A 368 18.70 -32.99 8.64
C GLN A 368 18.18 -31.63 9.16
N VAL A 369 18.93 -30.61 8.73
CA VAL A 369 18.70 -29.17 8.89
C VAL A 369 17.62 -28.74 7.90
N ASP A 370 16.44 -28.44 8.42
CA ASP A 370 15.54 -27.43 7.88
C ASP A 370 15.39 -26.36 8.95
N GLN A 371 15.64 -25.09 8.60
CA GLN A 371 15.51 -23.95 9.52
C GLN A 371 14.04 -23.75 9.91
N LYS A 372 13.63 -24.48 10.94
CA LYS A 372 12.38 -24.26 11.68
C LYS A 372 12.66 -23.19 12.73
N LEU A 373 11.92 -22.07 12.69
CA LEU A 373 12.01 -21.04 13.73
C LEU A 373 11.83 -21.66 15.13
N PRO A 374 12.58 -21.20 16.15
CA PRO A 374 12.54 -21.79 17.47
C PRO A 374 11.15 -21.66 18.15
N PRO A 375 10.81 -22.59 19.07
CA PRO A 375 9.56 -22.57 19.83
C PRO A 375 9.44 -21.32 20.73
N TYR A 376 8.21 -21.00 21.13
CA TYR A 376 7.82 -19.78 21.88
C TYR A 376 8.68 -19.47 23.12
N ASN A 377 9.23 -20.50 23.79
CA ASN A 377 10.02 -20.33 25.01
C ASN A 377 11.39 -19.67 24.75
N ASP A 378 11.97 -19.84 23.56
CA ASP A 378 13.29 -19.28 23.23
C ASP A 378 13.24 -17.76 23.05
N MET A 379 12.09 -17.18 22.68
CA MET A 379 11.94 -15.71 22.57
C MET A 379 11.84 -15.06 23.95
N ARG A 380 11.19 -15.72 24.91
CA ARG A 380 11.18 -15.30 26.32
C ARG A 380 12.57 -15.40 26.92
N GLU A 381 13.31 -16.47 26.61
CA GLU A 381 14.70 -16.66 27.05
C GLU A 381 15.65 -15.64 26.42
N LEU A 382 15.55 -15.38 25.11
CA LEU A 382 16.30 -14.31 24.42
C LEU A 382 16.05 -12.93 25.03
N PHE A 383 14.80 -12.64 25.42
CA PHE A 383 14.46 -11.38 26.07
C PHE A 383 14.89 -11.33 27.53
N PHE A 384 14.86 -12.45 28.25
CA PHE A 384 15.38 -12.54 29.61
C PHE A 384 16.90 -12.42 29.64
N GLU A 385 17.61 -13.02 28.67
CA GLU A 385 19.04 -12.81 28.42
C GLU A 385 19.34 -11.34 28.07
N HIS A 386 18.47 -10.68 27.29
CA HIS A 386 18.57 -9.24 27.00
C HIS A 386 18.27 -8.33 28.21
N ALA A 387 17.34 -8.71 29.07
CA ALA A 387 17.09 -8.01 30.33
C ALA A 387 18.24 -8.22 31.34
N LEU A 388 18.85 -9.41 31.37
CA LEU A 388 20.08 -9.71 32.12
C LEU A 388 21.28 -8.91 31.58
N LEU A 389 21.36 -8.70 30.26
CA LEU A 389 22.36 -7.85 29.61
C LEU A 389 22.32 -6.40 30.11
N LEU A 390 21.12 -5.86 30.35
CA LEU A 390 20.91 -4.48 30.82
C LEU A 390 21.17 -4.31 32.33
N THR A 391 21.18 -5.40 33.10
CA THR A 391 21.35 -5.36 34.57
C THR A 391 22.78 -5.58 35.06
N ASN A 392 23.68 -6.13 34.23
CA ASN A 392 25.07 -6.36 34.61
C ASN A 392 26.06 -5.93 33.50
N PRO A 393 26.77 -4.79 33.66
CA PRO A 393 27.65 -4.24 32.62
C PRO A 393 28.88 -5.11 32.33
N LEU A 394 29.24 -6.05 33.22
CA LEU A 394 30.41 -6.92 33.04
C LEU A 394 30.16 -8.08 32.07
N THR A 395 28.90 -8.51 31.93
CA THR A 395 28.49 -9.60 31.02
C THR A 395 27.86 -9.09 29.71
N ALA A 396 27.66 -7.78 29.60
CA ALA A 396 27.01 -7.12 28.47
C ALA A 396 27.63 -7.50 27.11
N ARG A 397 28.96 -7.52 27.06
CA ARG A 397 29.71 -7.78 25.83
C ARG A 397 29.60 -9.23 25.34
N GLU A 398 29.57 -10.18 26.26
CA GLU A 398 29.56 -11.61 25.95
C GLU A 398 28.18 -12.07 25.43
N ALA A 399 27.10 -11.49 25.95
CA ALA A 399 25.76 -11.79 25.44
C ALA A 399 25.35 -10.94 24.22
N GLU A 400 25.91 -9.74 24.02
CA GLU A 400 25.83 -9.03 22.72
C GLU A 400 26.52 -9.85 21.61
N GLU A 401 27.69 -10.43 21.90
CA GLU A 401 28.39 -11.35 21.00
C GLU A 401 27.53 -12.59 20.69
N LYS A 402 26.83 -13.17 21.68
CA LYS A 402 25.90 -14.29 21.47
C LYS A 402 24.69 -13.91 20.60
N LEU A 403 24.08 -12.75 20.81
CA LEU A 403 22.97 -12.26 19.98
C LEU A 403 23.43 -12.00 18.54
N ARG A 404 24.63 -11.44 18.37
CA ARG A 404 25.27 -11.24 17.06
C ARG A 404 25.60 -12.55 16.37
N GLN A 405 26.07 -13.56 17.11
CA GLN A 405 26.27 -14.92 16.61
C GLN A 405 24.96 -15.59 16.17
N ARG A 406 23.81 -15.20 16.77
CA ARG A 406 22.46 -15.64 16.37
C ARG A 406 21.82 -14.79 15.27
N GLY A 407 22.53 -13.80 14.72
CA GLY A 407 22.05 -12.96 13.61
C GLY A 407 21.10 -11.84 14.01
N VAL A 408 20.98 -11.52 15.31
CA VAL A 408 20.14 -10.43 15.82
C VAL A 408 20.98 -9.16 15.92
N SER A 409 20.86 -8.27 14.93
CA SER A 409 21.66 -7.04 14.90
C SER A 409 21.04 -5.85 15.63
N GLN A 410 19.71 -5.79 15.72
CA GLN A 410 18.93 -4.77 16.44
C GLN A 410 17.57 -5.36 16.86
N MET A 411 17.02 -4.95 18.00
CA MET A 411 15.63 -5.19 18.37
C MET A 411 14.86 -3.88 18.27
N THR A 412 13.81 -3.83 17.46
CA THR A 412 12.94 -2.66 17.32
C THR A 412 11.55 -3.04 17.83
N ALA A 413 11.07 -2.40 18.89
CA ALA A 413 9.73 -2.63 19.41
C ALA A 413 8.73 -1.58 18.86
N PHE A 414 7.58 -2.02 18.36
CA PHE A 414 6.50 -1.13 17.95
C PHE A 414 5.14 -1.67 18.41
N VAL A 415 4.18 -0.76 18.64
CA VAL A 415 2.79 -1.13 18.90
C VAL A 415 2.16 -1.60 17.59
N ALA A 416 1.92 -2.90 17.48
CA ALA A 416 1.42 -3.54 16.26
C ALA A 416 -0.10 -3.56 16.19
N ASP A 417 -0.77 -3.79 17.32
CA ASP A 417 -2.23 -3.84 17.44
C ASP A 417 -2.65 -3.55 18.88
N TYR A 418 -3.91 -3.16 19.06
CA TYR A 418 -4.56 -3.12 20.36
C TYR A 418 -5.99 -3.66 20.32
N THR A 419 -6.35 -4.46 21.32
CA THR A 419 -7.72 -4.96 21.49
C THR A 419 -8.30 -4.45 22.80
N GLU A 420 -9.49 -3.86 22.72
CA GLU A 420 -10.27 -3.44 23.88
C GLU A 420 -10.98 -4.66 24.48
N GLU A 421 -10.56 -5.10 25.65
CA GLU A 421 -11.30 -6.06 26.47
C GLU A 421 -12.09 -5.31 27.55
N THR A 422 -13.15 -5.93 28.07
CA THR A 422 -14.11 -5.31 29.01
C THR A 422 -13.51 -4.71 30.29
N SER A 423 -12.26 -5.05 30.63
CA SER A 423 -11.55 -4.54 31.81
C SER A 423 -10.09 -4.16 31.56
N SER A 424 -9.58 -4.29 30.33
CA SER A 424 -8.19 -3.97 30.03
C SER A 424 -7.92 -3.80 28.53
N TRP A 425 -6.85 -3.10 28.20
CA TRP A 425 -6.37 -2.95 26.82
C TRP A 425 -5.16 -3.84 26.61
N LEU A 426 -5.17 -4.64 25.55
CA LEU A 426 -4.04 -5.49 25.17
C LEU A 426 -3.18 -4.77 24.13
N VAL A 427 -1.93 -4.43 24.43
CA VAL A 427 -0.99 -3.75 23.53
C VAL A 427 0.02 -4.75 23.01
N GLN A 428 0.07 -4.99 21.70
CA GLN A 428 1.04 -5.92 21.11
C GLN A 428 2.34 -5.20 20.73
N LEU A 429 3.48 -5.59 21.32
CA LEU A 429 4.82 -5.10 20.99
C LEU A 429 5.56 -6.12 20.13
N ALA A 430 5.84 -5.81 18.86
CA ALA A 430 6.58 -6.71 17.97
C ALA A 430 8.07 -6.33 17.90
N ALA A 431 8.96 -7.33 17.94
CA ALA A 431 10.40 -7.14 17.75
C ALA A 431 10.82 -7.62 16.36
N GLU A 432 11.40 -6.75 15.52
CA GLU A 432 12.05 -7.19 14.27
C GLU A 432 13.43 -7.81 14.57
N VAL A 433 13.69 -8.97 13.97
CA VAL A 433 14.99 -9.66 14.04
C VAL A 433 15.43 -9.98 12.60
N GLY A 434 16.35 -9.20 12.03
CA GLY A 434 16.96 -9.45 10.72
C GLY A 434 16.32 -8.73 9.52
N THR A 435 16.80 -9.02 8.31
CA THR A 435 16.41 -8.30 7.08
C THR A 435 14.93 -8.47 6.75
N ALA A 436 14.28 -7.34 6.51
CA ALA A 436 12.85 -7.08 6.42
C ALA A 436 11.99 -8.12 5.67
N LEU A 437 10.76 -8.28 6.18
CA LEU A 437 9.52 -8.82 5.56
C LEU A 437 8.89 -10.08 6.18
N THR A 438 8.88 -10.22 7.51
CA THR A 438 7.78 -10.98 8.15
C THR A 438 7.48 -10.47 9.57
N PRO A 439 6.39 -9.71 9.80
CA PRO A 439 5.93 -9.41 11.14
C PRO A 439 5.32 -10.68 11.74
N GLY A 440 5.94 -11.23 12.77
CA GLY A 440 5.42 -12.43 13.40
C GLY A 440 6.11 -12.69 14.73
N LYS A 441 5.33 -12.50 15.81
CA LYS A 441 5.62 -12.72 17.24
C LYS A 441 6.01 -11.45 17.99
N GLY A 442 5.09 -10.99 18.83
CA GLY A 442 5.24 -9.87 19.75
C GLY A 442 4.72 -10.23 21.14
N PHE A 443 5.07 -9.43 22.14
CA PHE A 443 4.57 -9.55 23.52
C PHE A 443 3.30 -8.73 23.70
N PHE A 444 2.48 -9.09 24.69
CA PHE A 444 1.28 -8.35 25.02
C PHE A 444 1.43 -7.66 26.38
N CYS A 445 1.30 -6.34 26.42
CA CYS A 445 1.20 -5.56 27.65
C CYS A 445 -0.27 -5.26 27.92
N ARG A 446 -0.77 -5.61 29.11
CA ARG A 446 -2.18 -5.40 29.47
C ARG A 446 -2.30 -4.15 30.36
N VAL A 447 -2.88 -3.09 29.82
CA VAL A 447 -3.15 -1.84 30.56
C VAL A 447 -4.54 -1.94 31.19
N SER A 448 -4.66 -1.68 32.49
CA SER A 448 -5.96 -1.69 33.18
C SER A 448 -6.83 -0.52 32.70
N VAL A 449 -8.14 -0.72 32.56
CA VAL A 449 -9.08 0.38 32.24
C VAL A 449 -9.14 1.42 33.37
N ASP A 450 -8.82 1.02 34.60
CA ASP A 450 -8.77 1.92 35.76
C ASP A 450 -7.55 2.87 35.74
N ASP A 451 -6.58 2.64 34.86
CA ASP A 451 -5.45 3.54 34.63
C ASP A 451 -5.82 4.59 33.56
N GLU A 452 -6.67 5.56 33.94
CA GLU A 452 -7.19 6.60 33.05
C GLU A 452 -6.07 7.38 32.33
N GLU A 453 -4.90 7.53 32.96
CA GLU A 453 -3.75 8.23 32.39
C GLU A 453 -3.12 7.43 31.25
N SER A 454 -2.79 6.16 31.48
CA SER A 454 -2.27 5.27 30.42
C SER A 454 -3.29 5.11 29.27
N MET A 455 -4.58 5.07 29.59
CA MET A 455 -5.68 4.95 28.62
C MET A 455 -5.88 6.20 27.76
N ALA A 456 -5.82 7.39 28.36
CA ALA A 456 -5.89 8.66 27.62
C ALA A 456 -4.73 8.77 26.63
N ARG A 457 -3.54 8.29 27.02
CA ARG A 457 -2.33 8.31 26.18
C ARG A 457 -2.37 7.30 25.04
N LEU A 458 -2.81 6.06 25.27
CA LEU A 458 -2.97 5.07 24.19
C LEU A 458 -3.90 5.56 23.08
N ARG A 459 -4.96 6.29 23.43
CA ARG A 459 -5.89 6.88 22.45
C ARG A 459 -5.20 7.91 21.53
N LEU A 460 -4.18 8.61 22.01
CA LEU A 460 -3.41 9.58 21.22
C LEU A 460 -2.42 8.89 20.24
N VAL A 461 -2.02 7.65 20.52
CA VAL A 461 -1.03 6.90 19.72
C VAL A 461 -1.67 6.21 18.50
N SER A 462 -3.01 6.17 18.42
CA SER A 462 -3.81 5.45 17.40
C SER A 462 -3.61 5.89 15.92
N ALA A 463 -2.59 6.68 15.60
CA ALA A 463 -2.40 7.25 14.26
C ALA A 463 -0.96 7.24 13.69
N ILE A 464 0.05 6.59 14.29
CA ILE A 464 1.46 6.85 13.90
C ILE A 464 2.28 5.61 13.50
N ARG A 465 3.11 5.82 12.47
CA ARG A 465 4.18 4.97 11.88
C ARG A 465 5.22 4.47 12.91
N PRO A 466 6.08 3.48 12.56
CA PRO A 466 7.07 2.91 13.47
C PRO A 466 7.96 3.98 14.12
N GLY A 467 7.86 4.11 15.44
CA GLY A 467 8.83 4.82 16.28
C GLY A 467 10.02 3.91 16.60
N ILE A 468 11.22 4.48 16.68
CA ILE A 468 12.43 3.79 17.12
C ILE A 468 12.44 3.81 18.64
N VAL A 469 12.75 2.67 19.26
CA VAL A 469 12.89 2.55 20.72
C VAL A 469 14.36 2.73 21.11
N ILE A 470 14.64 3.71 21.96
CA ILE A 470 15.95 3.88 22.60
C ILE A 470 15.82 3.42 24.05
N SER A 471 16.65 2.45 24.42
CA SER A 471 16.71 1.77 25.73
C SER A 471 16.55 2.71 26.94
N GLY A 472 15.56 2.44 27.79
CA GLY A 472 15.41 3.01 29.14
C GLY A 472 16.04 2.11 30.22
N GLU A 473 15.77 2.43 31.49
CA GLU A 473 16.11 1.57 32.64
C GLU A 473 15.35 0.23 32.59
N VAL A 474 15.72 -0.74 33.43
CA VAL A 474 15.21 -2.12 33.37
C VAL A 474 13.69 -2.16 33.47
N GLY A 475 13.03 -2.63 32.41
CA GLY A 475 11.58 -2.73 32.33
C GLY A 475 10.88 -1.49 31.74
N GLU A 476 11.64 -0.50 31.27
CA GLU A 476 11.16 0.75 30.68
C GLU A 476 11.57 0.89 29.20
N TYR A 477 10.62 1.16 28.32
CA TYR A 477 10.84 1.32 26.88
C TYR A 477 10.39 2.69 26.40
N ASN A 478 11.34 3.51 25.92
CA ASN A 478 11.06 4.84 25.42
C ASN A 478 10.75 4.80 23.92
N VAL A 479 9.57 5.30 23.56
CA VAL A 479 9.04 5.39 22.20
C VAL A 479 9.01 6.86 21.79
N ASP A 480 9.78 7.21 20.76
CA ASP A 480 9.71 8.55 20.18
C ASP A 480 8.37 8.75 19.46
N ILE A 481 7.62 9.77 19.88
CA ILE A 481 6.39 10.24 19.23
C ILE A 481 6.60 11.67 18.71
N PRO A 482 5.85 12.15 17.69
CA PRO A 482 6.16 13.44 17.04
C PRO A 482 6.20 14.67 17.94
N ASN A 483 5.66 14.59 19.17
CA ASN A 483 5.60 15.69 20.12
C ASN A 483 6.16 15.32 21.51
N GLY A 484 6.96 14.25 21.64
CA GLY A 484 7.52 13.85 22.94
C GLY A 484 8.14 12.46 22.94
N VAL A 485 8.56 12.01 24.12
CA VAL A 485 9.03 10.65 24.35
C VAL A 485 8.06 9.98 25.31
N MET A 486 7.54 8.83 24.92
CA MET A 486 6.60 8.03 25.73
C MET A 486 7.33 6.81 26.28
N SER A 487 7.30 6.62 27.59
CA SER A 487 7.86 5.47 28.28
C SER A 487 6.80 4.39 28.53
N ILE A 488 7.11 3.13 28.23
CA ILE A 488 6.29 1.96 28.55
C ILE A 488 7.01 1.14 29.62
N VAL A 489 6.48 1.14 30.84
CA VAL A 489 6.96 0.33 31.96
C VAL A 489 6.21 -1.00 31.96
N LEU A 490 6.89 -2.15 32.02
CA LEU A 490 6.24 -3.47 31.87
C LEU A 490 5.68 -4.07 33.17
N ASP A 491 6.16 -3.67 34.35
CA ASP A 491 5.74 -4.24 35.64
C ASP A 491 5.61 -3.19 36.76
N PRO A 492 4.41 -2.67 37.04
CA PRO A 492 3.15 -2.90 36.31
C PRO A 492 3.13 -2.22 34.94
N CYS A 493 2.39 -2.79 33.97
CA CYS A 493 2.22 -2.21 32.63
C CYS A 493 1.64 -0.78 32.72
N ARG A 494 2.46 0.26 32.50
CA ARG A 494 2.10 1.69 32.60
C ARG A 494 2.75 2.50 31.51
N ILE A 495 2.08 3.56 31.07
CA ILE A 495 2.54 4.44 30.00
C ILE A 495 2.75 5.86 30.54
N VAL A 496 4.00 6.32 30.56
CA VAL A 496 4.43 7.57 31.19
C VAL A 496 5.00 8.53 30.15
N ASP A 497 4.62 9.82 30.18
CA ASP A 497 5.30 10.82 29.34
C ASP A 497 6.64 11.22 29.97
N ILE A 498 7.71 11.23 29.17
CA ILE A 498 8.97 11.83 29.58
C ILE A 498 8.95 13.29 29.12
N PRO A 499 9.04 14.25 30.05
CA PRO A 499 9.12 15.67 29.68
C PRO A 499 10.39 15.91 28.84
N PRO A 500 10.35 16.77 27.81
CA PRO A 500 11.53 17.10 27.02
C PRO A 500 12.59 17.73 27.94
N GLN A 501 13.79 17.14 27.95
CA GLN A 501 14.94 17.68 28.69
C GLN A 501 15.60 18.85 27.99
#